data_AF-A0A942GZ94-F1
#
_entry.id   AF-A0A942GZ94-F1
#
_cell.length_a   1.000
_cell.length_b   1.000
_cell.length_c   1.000
_cell.angle_alpha   90.00
_cell.angle_beta   90.00
_cell.angle_gamma   90.00
#
_symmetry.space_group_name_H-M   'P 1'
#
loop_
_entity.id
_entity.type
_entity.pdbx_description
1 polymer ?
#
loop_
_entity_poly.entity_id
_entity_poly.type
_entity_poly.pdbx_seq_one_letter_code
_entity_poly.pdbx_strand_id
1 'polypeptide(L)'
;MSQDSTPPPDDKGAPKGVRLQKRAPAPEPSASAPRDKVCARCGQAFRLDPGKKFFLCPDCYRREVAYKRKGTETRVMALITCVQCGKSEYLPFTPDDPKTALCRDCFKDRKPEPKASGTHR
;
A
#
# COMPACT_ATOMS: atom_id res chain seq x y z
N MET A 1 -21.29 91.72 -5.32
CA MET A 1 -22.32 90.68 -5.48
C MET A 1 -21.62 89.50 -6.15
N SER A 2 -20.87 88.73 -5.36
CA SER A 2 -21.26 87.40 -4.86
C SER A 2 -20.78 86.32 -5.83
N GLN A 3 -19.53 85.89 -5.64
CA GLN A 3 -19.00 84.67 -6.22
C GLN A 3 -19.62 83.52 -5.44
N ASP A 4 -20.54 82.78 -6.08
CA ASP A 4 -21.12 81.57 -5.50
C ASP A 4 -20.16 80.40 -5.72
N SER A 5 -19.53 79.98 -4.63
CA SER A 5 -18.69 78.80 -4.52
C SER A 5 -19.58 77.58 -4.29
N THR A 6 -19.74 76.74 -5.30
CA THR A 6 -20.27 75.38 -5.10
C THR A 6 -19.21 74.35 -5.53
N PRO A 7 -18.63 73.54 -4.60
CA PRO A 7 -17.74 72.45 -4.98
C PRO A 7 -18.52 71.29 -5.62
N PRO A 8 -17.90 70.50 -6.53
CA PRO A 8 -18.54 69.34 -7.13
C PRO A 8 -18.77 68.23 -6.08
N PRO A 9 -19.84 67.43 -6.19
CA PRO A 9 -20.09 66.36 -5.24
C PRO A 9 -19.04 65.25 -5.38
N ASP A 10 -18.49 64.81 -4.26
CA ASP A 10 -17.63 63.63 -4.15
C ASP A 10 -18.36 62.38 -4.66
N ASP A 11 -18.01 61.93 -5.87
CA ASP A 11 -18.40 60.63 -6.39
C ASP A 11 -17.69 59.55 -5.57
N LYS A 12 -18.31 59.15 -4.45
CA LYS A 12 -17.94 57.95 -3.72
C LYS A 12 -18.22 56.75 -4.62
N GLY A 13 -17.23 56.41 -5.44
CA GLY A 13 -17.23 55.23 -6.28
C GLY A 13 -17.63 54.01 -5.46
N ALA A 14 -18.83 53.50 -5.73
CA ALA A 14 -19.37 52.31 -5.10
C ALA A 14 -18.37 51.16 -5.24
N PRO A 15 -18.19 50.31 -4.20
CA PRO A 15 -17.30 49.16 -4.31
C PRO A 15 -17.78 48.28 -5.46
N LYS A 16 -16.97 48.16 -6.51
CA LYS A 16 -17.24 47.26 -7.64
C LYS A 16 -17.26 45.84 -7.09
N GLY A 17 -18.46 45.33 -6.83
CA GLY A 17 -18.66 43.96 -6.36
C GLY A 17 -18.06 42.96 -7.35
N VAL A 18 -17.15 42.12 -6.89
CA VAL A 18 -16.60 41.02 -7.69
C VAL A 18 -17.71 39.99 -7.88
N ARG A 19 -18.25 39.88 -9.10
CA ARG A 19 -19.19 38.81 -9.43
C ARG A 19 -18.45 37.49 -9.55
N LEU A 20 -18.73 36.57 -8.62
CA LEU A 20 -18.27 35.19 -8.69
C LEU A 20 -18.92 34.50 -9.90
N GLN A 21 -18.20 34.42 -11.02
CA GLN A 21 -18.63 33.65 -12.18
C GLN A 21 -18.51 32.16 -11.86
N LYS A 22 -19.61 31.41 -12.08
CA LYS A 22 -19.60 29.96 -11.89
C LYS A 22 -18.73 29.34 -12.98
N ARG A 23 -17.63 28.67 -12.58
CA ARG A 23 -16.80 27.89 -13.51
C ARG A 23 -17.69 26.90 -14.26
N ALA A 24 -17.54 26.84 -15.58
CA ALA A 24 -18.15 25.80 -16.38
C ALA A 24 -17.76 24.42 -15.79
N PRO A 25 -18.70 23.45 -15.72
CA PRO A 25 -18.39 22.12 -15.22
C PRO A 25 -17.26 21.52 -16.05
N ALA A 26 -16.24 21.00 -15.37
CA ALA A 26 -15.17 20.25 -16.03
C ALA A 26 -15.78 19.09 -16.82
N PRO A 27 -15.26 18.75 -18.02
CA PRO A 27 -15.72 17.57 -18.73
C PRO A 27 -15.59 16.37 -17.80
N GLU A 28 -16.68 15.61 -17.67
CA GLU A 28 -16.73 14.51 -16.71
C GLU A 28 -15.60 13.53 -17.02
N PRO A 29 -14.66 13.31 -16.09
CA PRO A 29 -13.62 12.31 -16.31
C PRO A 29 -14.34 10.98 -16.46
N SER A 30 -14.11 10.31 -17.60
CA SER A 30 -14.77 9.05 -17.89
C SER A 30 -14.61 8.12 -16.69
N ALA A 31 -15.70 7.47 -16.25
CA ALA A 31 -15.69 6.59 -15.08
C ALA A 31 -14.63 5.49 -15.16
N SER A 32 -14.12 5.22 -16.37
CA SER A 32 -13.09 4.25 -16.71
C SER A 32 -11.66 4.81 -16.75
N ALA A 33 -11.43 6.10 -16.52
CA ALA A 33 -10.10 6.69 -16.53
C ALA A 33 -9.29 6.31 -15.29
N PRO A 34 -8.01 5.89 -15.44
CA PRO A 34 -7.12 5.65 -14.32
C PRO A 34 -6.89 6.95 -13.53
N ARG A 35 -6.90 6.84 -12.20
CA ARG A 35 -6.76 7.98 -11.29
C ARG A 35 -5.35 8.01 -10.72
N ASP A 36 -4.74 9.19 -10.66
CA ASP A 36 -3.47 9.37 -9.96
C ASP A 36 -3.68 9.35 -8.44
N LYS A 37 -2.84 8.59 -7.74
CA LYS A 37 -2.84 8.39 -6.28
C LYS A 37 -1.43 8.51 -5.74
N VAL A 38 -1.30 8.87 -4.47
CA VAL A 38 -0.01 8.95 -3.76
C VAL A 38 0.11 7.77 -2.80
N CYS A 39 1.23 7.06 -2.85
CA CYS A 39 1.49 5.93 -1.95
C CYS A 39 1.71 6.42 -0.51
N ALA A 40 0.96 5.87 0.46
CA ALA A 40 1.08 6.25 1.86
C ALA A 40 2.42 5.90 2.51
N ARG A 41 3.19 4.97 1.93
CA ARG A 41 4.48 4.51 2.47
C ARG A 41 5.69 5.24 1.90
N CYS A 42 5.72 5.51 0.59
CA CYS A 42 6.87 6.11 -0.07
C CYS A 42 6.59 7.48 -0.71
N GLY A 43 5.35 7.96 -0.68
CA GLY A 43 4.97 9.27 -1.22
C GLY A 43 4.99 9.36 -2.76
N GLN A 44 5.31 8.28 -3.48
CA GLN A 44 5.33 8.29 -4.94
C GLN A 44 3.92 8.29 -5.52
N ALA A 45 3.71 9.08 -6.57
CA ALA A 45 2.49 9.06 -7.37
C ALA A 45 2.43 7.79 -8.22
N PHE A 46 1.24 7.19 -8.33
CA PHE A 46 0.98 6.02 -9.16
C PHE A 46 -0.44 6.06 -9.73
N ARG A 47 -0.63 5.44 -10.89
CA ARG A 47 -1.93 5.33 -11.55
C ARG A 47 -2.70 4.13 -11.02
N LEU A 48 -3.99 4.32 -10.81
CA LEU A 48 -4.86 3.27 -10.32
C LEU A 48 -6.14 3.12 -11.16
N ASP A 49 -6.48 1.88 -11.49
CA ASP A 49 -7.74 1.54 -12.16
C ASP A 49 -8.94 2.05 -11.36
N PRO A 50 -9.96 2.60 -12.03
CA PRO A 50 -11.20 2.96 -11.36
C PRO A 50 -11.85 1.71 -10.75
N GLY A 51 -12.38 1.87 -9.53
CA GLY A 51 -13.00 0.79 -8.75
C GLY A 51 -12.08 0.15 -7.70
N LYS A 52 -10.75 0.24 -7.87
CA LYS A 52 -9.81 -0.23 -6.84
C LYS A 52 -9.41 0.92 -5.93
N LYS A 53 -9.27 0.65 -4.62
CA LYS A 53 -8.83 1.63 -3.60
C LYS A 53 -7.57 1.10 -2.91
N PHE A 54 -6.41 1.23 -3.55
CA PHE A 54 -5.14 0.93 -2.91
C PHE A 54 -4.56 2.17 -2.24
N PHE A 55 -4.01 1.97 -1.04
CA PHE A 55 -3.28 3.00 -0.29
C PHE A 55 -1.76 2.95 -0.56
N LEU A 56 -1.29 1.89 -1.22
CA LEU A 56 0.13 1.62 -1.45
C LEU A 56 0.39 1.37 -2.93
N CYS A 57 1.56 1.78 -3.41
CA CYS A 57 2.01 1.40 -4.74
C CYS A 57 2.32 -0.10 -4.82
N PRO A 58 2.36 -0.71 -6.03
CA PRO A 58 2.61 -2.14 -6.21
C PRO A 58 3.87 -2.66 -5.51
N ASP A 59 4.93 -1.85 -5.45
CA ASP A 59 6.18 -2.25 -4.80
C ASP A 59 6.08 -2.22 -3.28
N CYS A 60 5.49 -1.17 -2.71
CA CYS A 60 5.27 -1.07 -1.28
C CYS A 60 4.30 -2.16 -0.81
N TYR A 61 3.26 -2.44 -1.59
CA TYR A 61 2.32 -3.53 -1.32
C TYR A 61 3.01 -4.90 -1.36
N ARG A 62 3.79 -5.21 -2.41
CA ARG A 62 4.56 -6.47 -2.50
C ARG A 62 5.51 -6.64 -1.32
N ARG A 63 6.22 -5.58 -0.93
CA ARG A 63 7.13 -5.60 0.23
C ARG A 63 6.39 -5.83 1.55
N GLU A 64 5.22 -5.23 1.73
CA GLU A 64 4.44 -5.39 2.95
C GLU A 64 3.84 -6.78 3.09
N VAL A 65 3.31 -7.35 2.00
CA VAL A 65 2.86 -8.75 1.97
C VAL A 65 4.03 -9.70 2.23
N ALA A 66 5.20 -9.46 1.64
CA ALA A 66 6.40 -10.24 1.90
C ALA A 66 6.84 -10.14 3.38
N TYR A 67 6.73 -8.95 3.99
CA TYR A 67 7.03 -8.76 5.41
C TYR A 67 6.05 -9.52 6.32
N LYS A 68 4.74 -9.47 6.03
CA LYS A 68 3.72 -10.24 6.76
C LYS A 68 3.98 -11.73 6.69
N ARG A 69 4.34 -12.26 5.51
CA ARG A 69 4.73 -13.68 5.35
C ARG A 69 6.00 -14.07 6.13
N LYS A 70 6.89 -13.11 6.41
CA LYS A 70 8.13 -13.37 7.17
C LYS A 70 8.02 -13.12 8.67
N GLY A 71 7.02 -12.38 9.13
CA GLY A 71 7.13 -11.71 10.43
C GLY A 71 5.89 -11.62 11.31
N THR A 72 4.71 -12.12 10.89
CA THR A 72 3.48 -11.91 11.71
C THR A 72 2.63 -13.14 11.97
N GLU A 73 3.01 -14.34 11.54
CA GLU A 73 2.50 -15.52 12.22
C GLU A 73 3.15 -15.55 13.60
N THR A 74 2.34 -15.64 14.65
CA THR A 74 2.80 -16.03 15.98
C THR A 74 3.74 -17.21 15.80
N ARG A 75 5.03 -17.02 16.07
CA ARG A 75 6.04 -18.06 15.83
C ARG A 75 5.75 -19.23 16.78
N VAL A 76 4.99 -20.21 16.30
CA VAL A 76 4.76 -21.44 17.05
C VAL A 76 6.05 -22.23 16.99
N MET A 77 6.72 -22.34 18.15
CA MET A 77 7.87 -23.23 18.31
C MET A 77 7.35 -24.58 18.81
N ALA A 78 7.15 -25.52 17.89
CA ALA A 78 6.70 -26.87 18.23
C ALA A 78 7.92 -27.74 18.60
N LEU A 79 7.94 -28.27 19.83
CA LEU A 79 8.92 -29.28 20.22
C LEU A 79 8.51 -30.63 19.61
N ILE A 80 9.38 -31.23 18.82
CA ILE A 80 9.17 -32.55 18.22
C ILE A 80 10.25 -33.52 18.65
N THR A 81 9.97 -34.82 18.56
CA THR A 81 10.97 -35.90 18.66
C THR A 81 11.11 -36.55 17.29
N CYS A 82 12.31 -36.48 16.69
CA CYS A 82 12.57 -37.00 15.36
C CYS A 82 12.44 -38.53 15.33
N VAL A 83 11.64 -39.07 14.40
CA VAL A 83 11.46 -40.53 14.28
C VAL A 83 12.68 -41.26 13.70
N GLN A 84 13.54 -40.56 12.98
CA GLN A 84 14.71 -41.17 12.34
C GLN A 84 15.93 -41.21 13.28
N CYS A 85 16.15 -40.16 14.07
CA CYS A 85 17.35 -40.05 14.92
C CYS A 85 17.06 -39.92 16.42
N GLY A 86 15.80 -39.82 16.83
CA GLY A 86 15.39 -39.75 18.24
C GLY A 86 15.64 -38.41 18.94
N LYS A 87 16.24 -37.42 18.27
CA LYS A 87 16.56 -36.12 18.86
C LYS A 87 15.32 -35.23 19.00
N SER A 88 15.29 -34.41 20.04
CA SER A 88 14.27 -33.37 20.22
C SER A 88 14.72 -32.03 19.61
N GLU A 89 13.87 -31.39 18.81
CA GLU A 89 14.15 -30.11 18.14
C GLU A 89 12.91 -29.20 18.14
N TYR A 90 13.13 -27.87 18.16
CA TYR A 90 12.07 -26.88 18.00
C TYR A 90 11.90 -26.50 16.52
N LEU A 91 10.71 -26.72 15.97
CA LEU A 91 10.35 -26.29 14.61
C LEU A 91 9.52 -25.01 14.64
N PRO A 92 9.69 -24.09 13.67
CA PRO A 92 8.94 -22.83 13.59
C PRO A 92 7.51 -23.00 13.03
N PHE A 93 7.03 -24.24 12.93
CA PHE A 93 5.71 -24.64 12.49
C PHE A 93 5.29 -25.90 13.23
N THR A 94 3.98 -26.12 13.38
CA THR A 94 3.44 -27.37 13.92
C THR A 94 3.35 -28.42 12.82
N PRO A 95 4.00 -29.59 12.95
CA PRO A 95 3.84 -30.68 11.98
C PRO A 95 2.40 -31.22 12.02
N ASP A 96 1.88 -31.66 10.87
CA ASP A 96 0.53 -32.26 10.78
C ASP A 96 0.41 -33.53 11.65
N ASP A 97 1.44 -34.38 11.64
CA ASP A 97 1.52 -35.61 12.44
C ASP A 97 2.81 -35.68 13.26
N PRO A 98 2.75 -35.71 14.61
CA PRO A 98 3.95 -35.80 15.45
C PRO A 98 4.67 -37.15 15.31
N LYS A 99 3.97 -38.21 14.85
CA LYS A 99 4.51 -39.56 14.67
C LYS A 99 5.30 -39.75 13.38
N THR A 100 5.32 -38.76 12.49
CA THR A 100 6.11 -38.79 11.24
C THR A 100 7.09 -37.63 11.17
N ALA A 101 7.16 -36.83 12.25
CA ALA A 101 7.99 -35.65 12.34
C ALA A 101 9.49 -36.00 12.24
N LEU A 102 10.18 -35.29 11.37
CA LEU A 102 11.63 -35.41 11.17
C LEU A 102 12.30 -34.11 11.61
N CYS A 103 13.50 -34.21 12.18
CA CYS A 103 14.34 -33.05 12.44
C CYS A 103 14.80 -32.41 11.13
N ARG A 104 15.31 -31.17 11.23
CA ARG A 104 15.72 -30.39 10.06
C ARG A 104 16.77 -31.09 9.21
N ASP A 105 17.66 -31.84 9.83
CA ASP A 105 18.75 -32.55 9.13
C ASP A 105 18.23 -33.82 8.44
N CYS A 106 17.50 -34.68 9.16
CA CYS A 106 16.90 -35.89 8.57
C CYS A 106 15.92 -35.57 7.43
N PHE A 107 15.18 -34.45 7.52
CA PHE A 107 14.31 -34.02 6.44
C PHE A 107 15.09 -33.60 5.18
N LYS A 108 16.25 -32.95 5.33
CA LYS A 108 17.12 -32.59 4.20
C LYS A 108 17.67 -33.82 3.51
N ASP A 109 18.11 -34.81 4.27
CA ASP A 109 18.66 -36.05 3.74
C ASP A 109 17.61 -36.89 3.00
N ARG A 110 16.35 -36.86 3.48
CA ARG A 110 15.23 -37.59 2.87
C ARG A 110 14.66 -36.91 1.64
N LYS A 111 14.80 -35.58 1.53
CA LYS A 111 14.21 -34.83 0.40
C LYS A 111 15.02 -35.13 -0.86
N PRO A 112 14.41 -35.68 -1.93
CA PRO A 112 15.11 -35.82 -3.20
C PRO A 112 15.59 -34.45 -3.65
N GLU A 113 16.84 -34.39 -4.10
CA GLU A 113 17.56 -33.16 -4.45
C GLU A 113 16.63 -32.20 -5.22
N PRO A 114 16.51 -30.93 -4.80
CA PRO A 114 15.69 -29.97 -5.52
C PRO A 114 16.32 -29.74 -6.90
N LYS A 115 15.79 -30.43 -7.91
CA LYS A 115 15.97 -30.14 -9.33
C LYS A 115 16.00 -28.63 -9.51
N ALA A 116 17.17 -28.12 -9.90
CA ALA A 116 17.57 -26.73 -9.89
C ALA A 116 16.39 -25.80 -10.21
N SER A 117 15.92 -25.09 -9.18
CA SER A 117 14.90 -24.06 -9.36
C SER A 117 15.53 -22.93 -10.17
N GLY A 118 14.94 -22.69 -11.34
CA GLY A 118 15.50 -21.84 -12.39
C GLY A 118 15.86 -20.44 -11.92
N THR A 119 17.02 -19.99 -12.38
CA THR A 119 17.51 -18.62 -12.35
C THR A 119 16.37 -17.65 -12.70
N HIS A 120 15.97 -16.83 -11.74
CA HIS A 120 15.15 -15.66 -11.99
C HIS A 120 16.04 -14.68 -12.77
N ARG A 121 15.90 -14.66 -14.09
CA ARG A 121 16.49 -13.63 -14.96
C ARG A 121 15.48 -12.50 -15.14
#